data_AF-A0A970ADL1-F1
#
_entry.id   AF-A0A970ADL1-F1
#
_cell.length_a   1.000
_cell.length_b   1.000
_cell.length_c   1.000
_cell.angle_alpha   90.00
_cell.angle_beta   90.00
_cell.angle_gamma   90.00
#
_symmetry.space_group_name_H-M   'P 1'
#
loop_
_entity.id
_entity.type
_entity.pdbx_description
1 polymer ?
#
loop_
_entity_poly.entity_id
_entity_poly.type
_entity_poly.pdbx_seq_one_letter_code
_entity_poly.pdbx_strand_id
1 'polypeptide(L)'
;MSLIDQVVAREILDSRGFPTVEVDVILEDGTLGRAAVPSGASTGAFEALELRDNDQSRYMGKGVQQAVANVIDVIAPEIEGLNAFDQPGIDRILNEIDGTGSKSKLGANATLGVSLAVARAASLYLGLPFYQYIGGVNAKELPVPMMNILNGGKHADNNVDIQEFMIMPIGAESFSEAMRMGTEIYHTLKKVLQGKGLATAIGDEGGFAPNLSSNAEALEVIVTAIEKAGYKPGVEVSLAIDVAATEMYKDGVYVLEGEGLSKSADEMIEYYADLCGKFPILSIEDGLAEEDWNGWRKLTDRLGNQIQLVGDDLFVTNPERLTRGIEAKCANSILIKLNQIGTLTETLDAIEIAKRAGYTTVISHRSG
;
A
#
# COMPACT_ATOMS: atom_id res chain seq x y z
N MET A 1 -23.14 -24.02 -11.45
CA MET A 1 -23.25 -22.92 -12.44
C MET A 1 -22.49 -21.73 -11.86
N SER A 2 -22.07 -20.76 -12.68
CA SER A 2 -21.27 -19.61 -12.20
C SER A 2 -22.11 -18.47 -11.61
N LEU A 3 -23.39 -18.70 -11.35
CA LEU A 3 -24.26 -17.72 -10.71
C LEU A 3 -23.98 -17.70 -9.21
N ILE A 4 -24.02 -16.51 -8.63
CA ILE A 4 -23.90 -16.28 -7.19
C ILE A 4 -25.15 -16.81 -6.52
N ASP A 5 -24.99 -17.76 -5.59
CA ASP A 5 -26.08 -18.37 -4.83
C ASP A 5 -26.23 -17.70 -3.46
N GLN A 6 -25.10 -17.39 -2.80
CA GLN A 6 -25.12 -16.81 -1.46
C GLN A 6 -23.94 -15.86 -1.25
N VAL A 7 -24.19 -14.75 -0.55
CA VAL A 7 -23.16 -13.85 -0.04
C VAL A 7 -23.26 -13.76 1.49
N VAL A 8 -22.15 -14.01 2.18
CA VAL A 8 -22.08 -13.96 3.65
C VAL A 8 -20.94 -13.06 4.07
N ALA A 9 -21.15 -12.25 5.11
CA ALA A 9 -20.08 -11.45 5.71
C ALA A 9 -19.94 -11.70 7.21
N ARG A 10 -18.76 -11.43 7.74
CA ARG A 10 -18.46 -11.51 9.16
C ARG A 10 -17.38 -10.51 9.57
N GLU A 11 -17.40 -10.15 10.84
CA GLU A 11 -16.34 -9.39 11.48
C GLU A 11 -15.23 -10.35 11.91
N ILE A 12 -14.00 -10.12 11.43
CA ILE A 12 -12.77 -10.80 11.86
C ILE A 12 -11.79 -9.76 12.42
N LEU A 13 -10.57 -10.17 12.81
CA LEU A 13 -9.52 -9.27 13.26
C LEU A 13 -8.39 -9.17 12.24
N ASP A 14 -7.89 -7.95 12.04
CA ASP A 14 -6.71 -7.63 11.23
C ASP A 14 -5.40 -7.95 12.00
N SER A 15 -4.25 -7.70 11.37
CA SER A 15 -2.94 -8.02 11.96
C SER A 15 -2.60 -7.21 13.22
N ARG A 16 -3.26 -6.06 13.42
CA ARG A 16 -3.13 -5.19 14.60
C ARG A 16 -4.18 -5.49 15.67
N GLY A 17 -5.07 -6.47 15.43
CA GLY A 17 -6.14 -6.85 16.33
C GLY A 17 -7.37 -5.93 16.28
N PHE A 18 -7.53 -5.14 15.23
CA PHE A 18 -8.74 -4.35 15.00
C PHE A 18 -9.74 -5.10 14.11
N PRO A 19 -11.06 -4.85 14.29
CA PRO A 19 -12.07 -5.47 13.44
C PRO A 19 -11.89 -5.14 11.94
N THR A 20 -12.15 -6.12 11.07
CA THR A 20 -12.29 -5.91 9.62
C THR A 20 -13.34 -6.86 9.03
N VAL A 21 -13.74 -6.60 7.78
CA VAL A 21 -14.77 -7.34 7.05
C VAL A 21 -14.14 -8.53 6.31
N GLU A 22 -14.71 -9.72 6.48
CA GLU A 22 -14.48 -10.90 5.63
C GLU A 22 -15.79 -11.27 4.93
N VAL A 23 -15.71 -11.52 3.62
CA VAL A 23 -16.85 -11.88 2.78
C VAL A 23 -16.59 -13.23 2.11
N ASP A 24 -17.62 -14.07 2.12
CA ASP A 24 -17.75 -15.31 1.38
C ASP A 24 -18.78 -15.13 0.26
N VAL A 25 -18.43 -15.57 -0.95
CA VAL A 25 -19.34 -15.68 -2.09
C VAL A 25 -19.38 -17.15 -2.51
N ILE A 26 -20.58 -17.74 -2.50
CA ILE A 26 -20.82 -19.13 -2.87
C ILE A 26 -21.58 -19.13 -4.19
N LEU A 27 -21.11 -19.93 -5.16
CA LEU A 27 -21.79 -20.12 -6.44
C LEU A 27 -22.76 -21.32 -6.38
N GLU A 28 -23.68 -21.42 -7.33
CA GLU A 28 -24.69 -22.50 -7.37
C GLU A 28 -24.11 -23.93 -7.44
N ASP A 29 -22.84 -24.11 -7.80
CA ASP A 29 -22.16 -25.43 -7.73
C ASP A 29 -21.47 -25.71 -6.38
N GLY A 30 -21.58 -24.78 -5.42
CA GLY A 30 -20.93 -24.84 -4.12
C GLY A 30 -19.50 -24.28 -4.08
N THR A 31 -18.98 -23.71 -5.18
CA THR A 31 -17.68 -23.04 -5.18
C THR A 31 -17.69 -21.84 -4.24
N LEU A 32 -16.71 -21.77 -3.33
CA LEU A 32 -16.57 -20.71 -2.34
C LEU A 32 -15.36 -19.81 -2.65
N GLY A 33 -15.60 -18.53 -2.90
CA GLY A 33 -14.60 -17.48 -2.87
C GLY A 33 -14.65 -16.70 -1.55
N ARG A 34 -13.49 -16.37 -0.97
CA ARG A 34 -13.38 -15.65 0.30
C ARG A 34 -12.36 -14.53 0.21
N ALA A 35 -12.69 -13.35 0.74
CA ALA A 35 -11.77 -12.23 0.86
C ALA A 35 -11.95 -11.49 2.18
N ALA A 36 -10.84 -11.07 2.77
CA ALA A 36 -10.80 -10.13 3.89
C ALA A 36 -10.22 -8.80 3.41
N VAL A 37 -10.64 -7.69 4.04
CA VAL A 37 -10.24 -6.34 3.66
C VAL A 37 -9.12 -5.83 4.58
N PRO A 38 -8.01 -5.30 4.05
CA PRO A 38 -6.96 -4.69 4.85
C PRO A 38 -7.36 -3.28 5.34
N SER A 39 -6.65 -2.75 6.34
CA SER A 39 -6.91 -1.40 6.89
C SER A 39 -5.62 -0.61 7.10
N GLY A 40 -5.62 0.68 6.75
CA GLY A 40 -4.46 1.57 6.92
C GLY A 40 -4.24 2.04 8.37
N ALA A 41 -3.01 2.41 8.72
CA ALA A 41 -2.72 3.25 9.89
C ALA A 41 -2.85 4.73 9.53
N SER A 42 -2.18 5.13 8.44
CA SER A 42 -2.39 6.40 7.76
C SER A 42 -3.36 6.21 6.59
N THR A 43 -4.21 7.21 6.38
CA THR A 43 -5.19 7.25 5.30
C THR A 43 -5.13 8.61 4.64
N GLY A 44 -4.87 8.65 3.34
CA GLY A 44 -4.92 9.88 2.55
C GLY A 44 -6.31 10.52 2.60
N ALA A 45 -6.38 11.85 2.49
CA ALA A 45 -7.62 12.59 2.72
C ALA A 45 -8.72 12.28 1.68
N PHE A 46 -8.34 11.67 0.56
CA PHE A 46 -9.20 11.37 -0.58
C PHE A 46 -9.44 9.85 -0.78
N GLU A 47 -9.04 8.99 0.16
CA GLU A 47 -9.34 7.56 0.12
C GLU A 47 -10.86 7.30 0.17
N ALA A 48 -11.28 6.18 -0.43
CA ALA A 48 -12.60 5.63 -0.18
C ALA A 48 -12.77 5.30 1.32
N LEU A 49 -13.96 5.55 1.85
CA LEU A 49 -14.22 5.52 3.28
C LEU A 49 -14.29 4.08 3.81
N GLU A 50 -13.40 3.73 4.73
CA GLU A 50 -13.59 2.55 5.58
C GLU A 50 -14.70 2.81 6.60
N LEU A 51 -15.80 2.06 6.53
CA LEU A 51 -16.93 2.26 7.45
C LEU A 51 -16.68 1.55 8.78
N ARG A 52 -16.65 2.32 9.87
CA ARG A 52 -16.52 1.88 11.26
C ARG A 52 -17.78 2.23 12.06
N ASP A 53 -18.11 1.42 13.05
CA ASP A 53 -19.34 1.54 13.86
C ASP A 53 -19.33 2.77 14.79
N ASN A 54 -18.15 3.23 15.21
CA ASN A 54 -17.94 4.30 16.20
C ASN A 54 -18.58 4.05 17.58
N ASP A 55 -18.98 2.80 17.86
CA ASP A 55 -19.45 2.37 19.18
C ASP A 55 -18.28 2.18 20.16
N GLN A 56 -18.08 3.14 21.06
CA GLN A 56 -16.98 3.11 22.05
C GLN A 56 -17.01 1.89 22.98
N SER A 57 -18.15 1.20 23.11
CA SER A 57 -18.26 0.00 23.93
C SER A 57 -17.65 -1.26 23.27
N ARG A 58 -17.41 -1.23 21.94
CA ARG A 58 -16.84 -2.34 21.17
C ARG A 58 -15.58 -1.89 20.43
N TYR A 59 -14.46 -2.55 20.71
CA TYR A 59 -13.19 -2.31 20.02
C TYR A 59 -12.82 -0.81 19.92
N MET A 60 -13.13 -0.02 20.96
CA MET A 60 -12.84 1.42 21.01
C MET A 60 -13.46 2.22 19.83
N GLY A 61 -14.64 1.81 19.37
CA GLY A 61 -15.32 2.43 18.21
C GLY A 61 -14.92 1.85 16.85
N LYS A 62 -13.99 0.90 16.79
CA LYS A 62 -13.46 0.36 15.53
C LYS A 62 -14.21 -0.89 15.03
N GLY A 63 -15.37 -1.22 15.58
CA GLY A 63 -16.24 -2.28 15.05
C GLY A 63 -16.62 -2.05 13.58
N VAL A 64 -16.99 -3.11 12.86
CA VAL A 64 -17.41 -3.06 11.45
C VAL A 64 -18.75 -3.75 11.22
N GLN A 65 -19.60 -3.85 12.24
CA GLN A 65 -20.90 -4.52 12.14
C GLN A 65 -21.82 -3.85 11.13
N GLN A 66 -21.78 -2.52 10.99
CA GLN A 66 -22.57 -1.82 9.97
C GLN A 66 -22.11 -2.19 8.55
N ALA A 67 -20.80 -2.29 8.31
CA ALA A 67 -20.28 -2.72 7.01
C ALA A 67 -20.64 -4.19 6.71
N VAL A 68 -20.58 -5.07 7.71
CA VAL A 68 -21.04 -6.47 7.61
C VAL A 68 -22.54 -6.54 7.28
N ALA A 69 -23.37 -5.75 7.97
CA ALA A 69 -24.80 -5.66 7.69
C ALA A 69 -25.07 -5.12 6.28
N ASN A 70 -24.31 -4.11 5.83
CA ASN A 70 -24.42 -3.61 4.45
C ASN A 70 -24.13 -4.69 3.41
N VAL A 71 -23.18 -5.60 3.66
CA VAL A 71 -22.95 -6.74 2.75
C VAL A 71 -24.16 -7.67 2.71
N ILE A 72 -24.70 -8.06 3.87
CA ILE A 72 -25.75 -9.08 3.97
C ILE A 72 -27.13 -8.53 3.55
N ASP A 73 -27.49 -7.36 4.07
CA ASP A 73 -28.86 -6.85 3.97
C ASP A 73 -29.08 -5.93 2.75
N VAL A 74 -27.99 -5.40 2.16
CA VAL A 74 -28.06 -4.43 1.06
C VAL A 74 -27.38 -4.93 -0.21
N ILE A 75 -26.14 -5.43 -0.13
CA ILE A 75 -25.39 -5.86 -1.33
C ILE A 75 -25.87 -7.23 -1.81
N ALA A 76 -25.98 -8.22 -0.92
CA ALA A 76 -26.30 -9.61 -1.29
C ALA A 76 -27.58 -9.72 -2.16
N PRO A 77 -28.72 -9.09 -1.79
CA PRO A 77 -29.96 -9.21 -2.57
C PRO A 77 -29.86 -8.67 -4.00
N GLU A 78 -28.91 -7.77 -4.27
CA GLU A 78 -28.74 -7.12 -5.57
C GLU A 78 -27.80 -7.89 -6.51
N ILE A 79 -26.96 -8.79 -5.97
CA ILE A 79 -25.98 -9.55 -6.75
C ILE A 79 -26.21 -11.07 -6.77
N GLU A 80 -27.03 -11.59 -5.87
CA GLU A 80 -27.48 -12.99 -5.92
C GLU A 80 -28.22 -13.27 -7.24
N GLY A 81 -27.90 -14.40 -7.87
CA GLY A 81 -28.36 -14.77 -9.21
C GLY A 81 -27.56 -14.17 -10.37
N LEU A 82 -26.62 -13.25 -10.12
CA LEU A 82 -25.74 -12.71 -11.16
C LEU A 82 -24.56 -13.65 -11.46
N ASN A 83 -24.02 -13.54 -12.67
CA ASN A 83 -22.88 -14.34 -13.10
C ASN A 83 -21.57 -13.77 -12.54
N ALA A 84 -20.85 -14.56 -11.73
CA ALA A 84 -19.58 -14.16 -11.11
C ALA A 84 -18.46 -13.82 -12.12
N PHE A 85 -18.60 -14.18 -13.39
CA PHE A 85 -17.65 -13.81 -14.44
C PHE A 85 -17.79 -12.36 -14.92
N ASP A 86 -18.91 -11.68 -14.66
CA ASP A 86 -19.08 -10.28 -15.01
C ASP A 86 -18.57 -9.37 -13.88
N GLN A 87 -17.27 -9.46 -13.59
CA GLN A 87 -16.62 -8.65 -12.55
C GLN A 87 -16.90 -7.14 -12.70
N PRO A 88 -16.74 -6.53 -13.90
CA PRO A 88 -17.05 -5.10 -14.07
C PRO A 88 -18.53 -4.79 -13.88
N GLY A 89 -19.43 -5.68 -14.30
CA GLY A 89 -20.87 -5.54 -14.06
C GLY A 89 -21.22 -5.53 -12.58
N ILE A 90 -20.66 -6.46 -11.81
CA ILE A 90 -20.85 -6.56 -10.36
C ILE A 90 -20.26 -5.34 -9.66
N ASP A 91 -19.01 -4.97 -9.94
CA ASP A 91 -18.36 -3.81 -9.30
C ASP A 91 -19.10 -2.50 -9.59
N ARG A 92 -19.66 -2.34 -10.79
CA ARG A 92 -20.54 -1.22 -11.13
C ARG A 92 -21.82 -1.20 -10.29
N ILE A 93 -22.46 -2.35 -10.09
CA ILE A 93 -23.65 -2.45 -9.22
C ILE A 93 -23.30 -2.03 -7.79
N LEU A 94 -22.15 -2.47 -7.25
CA LEU A 94 -21.67 -2.05 -5.93
C LEU A 94 -21.54 -0.52 -5.83
N ASN A 95 -20.95 0.11 -6.84
CA ASN A 95 -20.80 1.56 -6.93
C ASN A 95 -22.15 2.29 -7.06
N GLU A 96 -23.09 1.75 -7.84
CA GLU A 96 -24.42 2.33 -8.05
C GLU A 96 -25.30 2.26 -6.79
N ILE A 97 -25.25 1.16 -6.04
CA ILE A 97 -26.02 0.98 -4.78
C ILE A 97 -25.48 1.92 -3.68
N ASP A 98 -24.15 2.08 -3.61
CA ASP A 98 -23.55 3.06 -2.72
C ASP A 98 -23.95 4.49 -3.12
N GLY A 99 -23.76 4.84 -4.39
CA GLY A 99 -24.16 6.12 -4.98
C GLY A 99 -23.33 7.32 -4.52
N THR A 100 -22.22 7.12 -3.80
CA THR A 100 -21.30 8.18 -3.37
C THR A 100 -19.92 8.01 -4.02
N GLY A 101 -19.20 9.12 -4.25
CA GLY A 101 -17.85 9.06 -4.83
C GLY A 101 -16.80 8.40 -3.95
N SER A 102 -17.03 8.31 -2.63
CA SER A 102 -16.09 7.77 -1.65
C SER A 102 -16.53 6.43 -1.05
N LYS A 103 -17.59 5.80 -1.57
CA LYS A 103 -18.15 4.55 -1.01
C LYS A 103 -18.61 4.68 0.45
N SER A 104 -19.02 5.88 0.85
CA SER A 104 -19.29 6.24 2.25
C SER A 104 -20.62 5.72 2.81
N LYS A 105 -21.54 5.27 1.95
CA LYS A 105 -22.84 4.73 2.38
C LYS A 105 -22.72 3.25 2.77
N LEU A 106 -22.05 2.46 1.94
CA LEU A 106 -21.84 1.02 2.17
C LEU A 106 -20.55 0.75 2.94
N GLY A 107 -19.52 1.57 2.74
CA GLY A 107 -18.15 1.33 3.16
C GLY A 107 -17.32 0.70 2.04
N ALA A 108 -16.13 1.26 1.79
CA ALA A 108 -15.13 0.69 0.88
C ALA A 108 -14.71 -0.71 1.31
N ASN A 109 -14.73 -0.99 2.61
CA ASN A 109 -14.51 -2.31 3.19
C ASN A 109 -15.63 -3.32 2.90
N ALA A 110 -16.89 -2.89 2.77
CA ALA A 110 -17.96 -3.78 2.35
C ALA A 110 -17.84 -4.13 0.85
N THR A 111 -17.71 -3.09 0.02
CA THR A 111 -17.64 -3.23 -1.44
C THR A 111 -16.41 -4.00 -1.91
N LEU A 112 -15.22 -3.72 -1.35
CA LEU A 112 -14.01 -4.45 -1.72
C LEU A 112 -14.07 -5.92 -1.31
N GLY A 113 -14.61 -6.21 -0.11
CA GLY A 113 -14.75 -7.58 0.38
C GLY A 113 -15.56 -8.43 -0.60
N VAL A 114 -16.72 -7.91 -1.05
CA VAL A 114 -17.56 -8.56 -2.05
C VAL A 114 -16.84 -8.68 -3.39
N SER A 115 -16.28 -7.57 -3.89
CA SER A 115 -15.57 -7.51 -5.19
C SER A 115 -14.49 -8.60 -5.31
N LEU A 116 -13.65 -8.75 -4.28
CA LEU A 116 -12.58 -9.74 -4.26
C LEU A 116 -13.10 -11.18 -4.02
N ALA A 117 -14.13 -11.36 -3.21
CA ALA A 117 -14.73 -12.68 -2.97
C ALA A 117 -15.37 -13.22 -4.25
N VAL A 118 -16.05 -12.38 -5.03
CA VAL A 118 -16.58 -12.73 -6.36
C VAL A 118 -15.46 -13.17 -7.31
N ALA A 119 -14.41 -12.35 -7.45
CA ALA A 119 -13.28 -12.68 -8.31
C ALA A 119 -12.62 -14.02 -7.94
N ARG A 120 -12.49 -14.30 -6.64
CA ARG A 120 -11.93 -15.57 -6.14
C ARG A 120 -12.86 -16.74 -6.39
N ALA A 121 -14.17 -16.59 -6.21
CA ALA A 121 -15.15 -17.62 -6.52
C ALA A 121 -15.09 -17.98 -8.01
N ALA A 122 -15.05 -16.97 -8.88
CA ALA A 122 -14.91 -17.14 -10.32
C ALA A 122 -13.60 -17.83 -10.73
N SER A 123 -12.45 -17.43 -10.14
CA SER A 123 -11.17 -18.08 -10.44
C SER A 123 -11.15 -19.55 -10.03
N LEU A 124 -11.71 -19.86 -8.86
CA LEU A 124 -11.80 -21.23 -8.34
C LEU A 124 -12.74 -22.10 -9.17
N TYR A 125 -13.88 -21.55 -9.60
CA TYR A 125 -14.83 -22.24 -10.48
C TYR A 125 -14.16 -22.66 -11.80
N LEU A 126 -13.32 -21.79 -12.37
CA LEU A 126 -12.58 -22.07 -13.60
C LEU A 126 -11.36 -22.99 -13.39
N GLY A 127 -10.99 -23.30 -12.15
CA GLY A 127 -9.76 -24.02 -11.83
C GLY A 127 -8.49 -23.26 -12.20
N LEU A 128 -8.56 -21.92 -12.25
CA LEU A 128 -7.43 -21.05 -12.57
C LEU A 128 -6.80 -20.48 -11.30
N PRO A 129 -5.45 -20.42 -11.22
CA PRO A 129 -4.78 -19.58 -10.25
C PRO A 129 -5.27 -18.13 -10.35
N PHE A 130 -5.46 -17.48 -9.20
CA PHE A 130 -6.05 -16.14 -9.13
C PHE A 130 -5.31 -15.10 -9.99
N TYR A 131 -3.98 -15.17 -10.04
CA TYR A 131 -3.17 -14.27 -10.87
C TYR A 131 -3.41 -14.46 -12.38
N GLN A 132 -3.73 -15.67 -12.84
CA GLN A 132 -4.07 -15.95 -14.24
C GLN A 132 -5.51 -15.52 -14.55
N TYR A 133 -6.43 -15.65 -13.59
CA TYR A 133 -7.78 -15.14 -13.73
C TYR A 133 -7.79 -13.62 -13.95
N ILE A 134 -6.98 -12.89 -13.16
CA ILE A 134 -6.88 -11.43 -13.27
C ILE A 134 -6.07 -10.99 -14.49
N GLY A 135 -4.84 -11.50 -14.64
CA GLY A 135 -3.87 -11.00 -15.63
C GLY A 135 -3.88 -11.74 -16.97
N GLY A 136 -4.72 -12.77 -17.11
CA GLY A 136 -4.81 -13.59 -18.31
C GLY A 136 -3.58 -14.48 -18.55
N VAL A 137 -3.50 -15.01 -19.77
CA VAL A 137 -2.50 -16.01 -20.19
C VAL A 137 -1.03 -15.56 -20.04
N ASN A 138 -0.77 -14.25 -20.05
CA ASN A 138 0.58 -13.70 -19.98
C ASN A 138 0.99 -13.23 -18.58
N ALA A 139 0.17 -13.50 -17.55
CA ALA A 139 0.50 -13.22 -16.16
C ALA A 139 1.61 -14.15 -15.65
N LYS A 140 2.87 -13.68 -15.73
CA LYS A 140 4.06 -14.51 -15.43
C LYS A 140 5.25 -13.76 -14.83
N GLU A 141 5.14 -12.44 -14.69
CA GLU A 141 6.20 -11.60 -14.14
C GLU A 141 6.06 -11.53 -12.62
N LEU A 142 7.13 -11.83 -11.90
CA LEU A 142 7.18 -11.71 -10.44
C LEU A 142 7.78 -10.35 -10.09
N PRO A 143 7.24 -9.66 -9.07
CA PRO A 143 7.68 -8.32 -8.71
C PRO A 143 9.05 -8.34 -8.01
N VAL A 144 9.79 -7.24 -8.13
CA VAL A 144 10.88 -6.94 -7.20
C VAL A 144 10.25 -6.45 -5.90
N PRO A 145 10.47 -7.12 -4.75
CA PRO A 145 9.89 -6.67 -3.50
C PRO A 145 10.62 -5.43 -2.96
N MET A 146 9.86 -4.44 -2.50
CA MET A 146 10.37 -3.39 -1.61
C MET A 146 10.07 -3.85 -0.19
N MET A 147 11.12 -4.18 0.56
CA MET A 147 10.97 -4.80 1.89
C MET A 147 11.29 -3.79 2.97
N ASN A 148 10.27 -3.33 3.68
CA ASN A 148 10.45 -2.50 4.86
C ASN A 148 11.16 -3.30 5.96
N ILE A 149 12.31 -2.79 6.42
CA ILE A 149 13.13 -3.42 7.45
C ILE A 149 13.45 -2.49 8.63
N LEU A 150 13.09 -1.21 8.53
CA LEU A 150 13.27 -0.20 9.57
C LEU A 150 12.17 0.87 9.46
N ASN A 151 11.51 1.13 10.58
CA ASN A 151 10.36 2.01 10.68
C ASN A 151 10.70 3.32 11.40
N GLY A 152 10.02 4.38 11.00
CA GLY A 152 9.89 5.66 11.70
C GLY A 152 8.46 6.18 11.58
N GLY A 153 8.30 7.50 11.68
CA GLY A 153 7.02 8.18 11.50
C GLY A 153 5.91 7.61 12.37
N LYS A 154 4.72 7.41 11.79
CA LYS A 154 3.54 6.88 12.52
C LYS A 154 3.64 5.39 12.87
N HIS A 155 4.55 4.65 12.25
CA HIS A 155 4.64 3.19 12.40
C HIS A 155 5.54 2.77 13.56
N ALA A 156 6.17 3.73 14.25
CA ALA A 156 7.11 3.49 15.33
C ALA A 156 7.03 4.57 16.42
N ASP A 157 7.17 4.13 17.68
CA ASP A 157 7.41 5.02 18.82
C ASP A 157 8.91 5.31 18.94
N ASN A 158 9.48 6.00 17.94
CA ASN A 158 10.88 6.41 17.90
C ASN A 158 11.04 7.86 17.40
N ASN A 159 12.28 8.29 17.20
CA ASN A 159 12.62 9.64 16.76
C ASN A 159 13.02 9.73 15.28
N VAL A 160 12.62 8.76 14.44
CA VAL A 160 12.92 8.74 13.01
C VAL A 160 11.73 9.34 12.28
N ASP A 161 11.95 10.36 11.43
CA ASP A 161 10.86 11.10 10.80
C ASP A 161 10.28 10.36 9.58
N ILE A 162 11.15 9.82 8.72
CA ILE A 162 10.75 9.02 7.55
C ILE A 162 10.06 7.74 8.02
N GLN A 163 8.92 7.42 7.41
CA GLN A 163 8.05 6.33 7.85
C GLN A 163 8.65 4.94 7.60
N GLU A 164 9.18 4.69 6.40
CA GLU A 164 9.72 3.37 6.04
C GLU A 164 11.06 3.45 5.31
N PHE A 165 11.97 2.55 5.69
CA PHE A 165 13.23 2.34 5.01
C PHE A 165 13.31 0.90 4.50
N MET A 166 13.35 0.79 3.18
CA MET A 166 13.19 -0.46 2.47
C MET A 166 14.45 -0.88 1.74
N ILE A 167 14.63 -2.19 1.59
CA ILE A 167 15.61 -2.78 0.67
C ILE A 167 14.93 -3.38 -0.55
N MET A 168 15.61 -3.30 -1.69
CA MET A 168 15.17 -3.82 -2.98
C MET A 168 16.25 -4.77 -3.54
N PRO A 169 16.08 -6.09 -3.47
CA PRO A 169 17.04 -7.06 -4.00
C PRO A 169 16.98 -7.16 -5.54
N ILE A 170 17.37 -6.09 -6.22
CA ILE A 170 17.27 -5.93 -7.68
C ILE A 170 18.19 -6.86 -8.49
N GLY A 171 19.24 -7.40 -7.87
CA GLY A 171 20.19 -8.31 -8.51
C GLY A 171 19.80 -9.80 -8.44
N ALA A 172 18.67 -10.13 -7.79
CA ALA A 172 18.22 -11.51 -7.65
C ALA A 172 17.73 -12.10 -8.99
N GLU A 173 18.04 -13.38 -9.26
CA GLU A 173 17.58 -14.05 -10.48
C GLU A 173 16.15 -14.58 -10.38
N SER A 174 15.58 -14.60 -9.17
CA SER A 174 14.21 -15.05 -8.91
C SER A 174 13.62 -14.39 -7.67
N PHE A 175 12.29 -14.37 -7.56
CA PHE A 175 11.61 -13.90 -6.35
C PHE A 175 12.03 -14.67 -5.10
N SER A 176 12.23 -15.99 -5.20
CA SER A 176 12.67 -16.80 -4.05
C SER A 176 14.07 -16.40 -3.58
N GLU A 177 14.96 -16.02 -4.50
CA GLU A 177 16.28 -15.50 -4.15
C GLU A 177 16.18 -14.11 -3.54
N ALA A 178 15.38 -13.21 -4.12
CA ALA A 178 15.08 -11.89 -3.57
C ALA A 178 14.61 -11.99 -2.11
N MET A 179 13.66 -12.90 -1.82
CA MET A 179 13.18 -13.16 -0.47
C MET A 179 14.28 -13.65 0.49
N ARG A 180 15.16 -14.53 0.02
CA ARG A 180 16.30 -15.01 0.80
C ARG A 180 17.29 -13.88 1.12
N MET A 181 17.67 -13.09 0.10
CA MET A 181 18.56 -11.94 0.26
C MET A 181 18.02 -10.97 1.31
N GLY A 182 16.75 -10.59 1.19
CA GLY A 182 16.10 -9.69 2.15
C GLY A 182 16.06 -10.24 3.57
N THR A 183 15.77 -11.54 3.73
CA THR A 183 15.75 -12.21 5.04
C THR A 183 17.13 -12.22 5.70
N GLU A 184 18.19 -12.52 4.94
CA GLU A 184 19.57 -12.51 5.43
C GLU A 184 20.01 -11.10 5.86
N ILE A 185 19.63 -10.08 5.09
CA ILE A 185 19.90 -8.67 5.41
C ILE A 185 19.13 -8.25 6.66
N TYR A 186 17.84 -8.58 6.78
CA TYR A 186 17.01 -8.28 7.95
C TYR A 186 17.60 -8.86 9.24
N HIS A 187 18.00 -10.14 9.23
CA HIS A 187 18.65 -10.76 10.39
C HIS A 187 20.05 -10.21 10.68
N THR A 188 20.76 -9.76 9.65
CA THR A 188 22.05 -9.08 9.81
C THR A 188 21.88 -7.69 10.42
N LEU A 189 20.87 -6.94 9.97
CA LEU A 189 20.49 -5.64 10.51
C LEU A 189 20.17 -5.75 12.01
N LYS A 190 19.42 -6.77 12.42
CA LYS A 190 19.16 -7.05 13.84
C LYS A 190 20.45 -7.12 14.67
N LYS A 191 21.48 -7.80 14.16
CA LYS A 191 22.79 -7.91 14.82
C LYS A 191 23.56 -6.60 14.82
N VAL A 192 23.47 -5.82 13.74
CA VAL A 192 24.08 -4.48 13.64
C VAL A 192 23.48 -3.54 14.69
N LEU A 193 22.15 -3.50 14.80
CA LEU A 193 21.45 -2.70 15.79
C LEU A 193 21.81 -3.13 17.23
N GLN A 194 21.79 -4.43 17.52
CA GLN A 194 22.21 -4.96 18.83
C GLN A 194 23.66 -4.62 19.16
N GLY A 195 24.57 -4.69 18.17
CA GLY A 195 25.97 -4.32 18.35
C GLY A 195 26.17 -2.83 18.68
N LYS A 196 25.24 -1.97 18.27
CA LYS A 196 25.17 -0.55 18.64
C LYS A 196 24.39 -0.29 19.95
N GLY A 197 23.83 -1.32 20.58
CA GLY A 197 22.98 -1.17 21.76
C GLY A 197 21.58 -0.60 21.47
N LEU A 198 21.14 -0.65 20.22
CA LEU A 198 19.83 -0.14 19.79
C LEU A 198 18.72 -1.18 19.95
N ALA A 199 17.49 -0.69 20.09
CA ALA A 199 16.31 -1.54 20.20
C ALA A 199 16.08 -2.35 18.90
N THR A 200 15.59 -3.58 19.06
CA THR A 200 15.17 -4.46 17.96
C THR A 200 13.73 -4.94 18.12
N ALA A 201 12.90 -4.13 18.78
CA ALA A 201 11.46 -4.29 18.72
C ALA A 201 10.98 -3.97 17.30
N ILE A 202 9.87 -4.58 16.90
CA ILE A 202 9.31 -4.42 15.56
C ILE A 202 8.08 -3.51 15.60
N GLY A 203 7.88 -2.74 14.54
CA GLY A 203 6.64 -1.99 14.31
C GLY A 203 5.57 -2.83 13.61
N ASP A 204 4.50 -2.18 13.14
CA ASP A 204 3.35 -2.83 12.51
C ASP A 204 3.72 -3.68 11.29
N GLU A 205 4.72 -3.24 10.49
CA GLU A 205 5.18 -3.95 9.28
C GLU A 205 6.33 -4.95 9.52
N GLY A 206 6.72 -5.18 10.77
CA GLY A 206 7.80 -6.12 11.10
C GLY A 206 9.23 -5.57 10.96
N GLY A 207 9.40 -4.36 10.42
CA GLY A 207 10.64 -3.58 10.46
C GLY A 207 11.05 -3.19 11.89
N PHE A 208 12.35 -2.94 12.12
CA PHE A 208 12.84 -2.52 13.43
C PHE A 208 12.53 -1.04 13.70
N ALA A 209 12.26 -0.68 14.95
CA ALA A 209 11.99 0.71 15.37
C ALA A 209 13.05 1.22 16.36
N PRO A 210 14.33 1.39 15.97
CA PRO A 210 15.35 1.95 16.85
C PRO A 210 15.21 3.48 16.97
N ASN A 211 15.75 4.06 18.04
CA ASN A 211 16.07 5.49 18.06
C ASN A 211 17.40 5.71 17.34
N LEU A 212 17.46 6.73 16.47
CA LEU A 212 18.62 7.05 15.66
C LEU A 212 18.92 8.54 15.73
N SER A 213 20.16 8.92 15.41
CA SER A 213 20.57 10.33 15.46
C SER A 213 20.05 11.17 14.29
N SER A 214 19.70 10.53 13.16
CA SER A 214 19.12 11.16 11.97
C SER A 214 18.47 10.13 11.06
N ASN A 215 17.69 10.59 10.08
CA ASN A 215 17.14 9.72 9.03
C ASN A 215 18.27 9.13 8.15
N ALA A 216 19.38 9.86 7.97
CA ALA A 216 20.54 9.36 7.25
C ALA A 216 21.21 8.17 7.98
N GLU A 217 21.24 8.17 9.32
CA GLU A 217 21.79 7.04 10.09
C GLU A 217 21.01 5.74 9.81
N ALA A 218 19.70 5.82 9.57
CA ALA A 218 18.89 4.66 9.20
C ALA A 218 19.41 4.00 7.90
N LEU A 219 19.68 4.82 6.88
CA LEU A 219 20.26 4.36 5.61
C LEU A 219 21.68 3.79 5.82
N GLU A 220 22.52 4.41 6.66
CA GLU A 220 23.87 3.92 6.95
C GLU A 220 23.87 2.53 7.61
N VAL A 221 23.00 2.30 8.60
CA VAL A 221 22.92 1.00 9.28
C VAL A 221 22.37 -0.09 8.35
N ILE A 222 21.45 0.26 7.45
CA ILE A 222 20.93 -0.65 6.42
C ILE A 222 22.02 -1.00 5.41
N VAL A 223 22.77 -0.02 4.88
CA VAL A 223 23.90 -0.27 3.98
C VAL A 223 24.94 -1.16 4.65
N THR A 224 25.28 -0.89 5.92
CA THR A 224 26.18 -1.75 6.71
C THR A 224 25.64 -3.18 6.82
N ALA A 225 24.33 -3.37 6.97
CA ALA A 225 23.71 -4.68 7.04
C ALA A 225 23.76 -5.43 5.69
N ILE A 226 23.53 -4.72 4.58
CA ILE A 226 23.65 -5.26 3.22
C ILE A 226 25.07 -5.79 3.00
N GLU A 227 26.09 -4.98 3.28
CA GLU A 227 27.50 -5.37 3.12
C GLU A 227 27.88 -6.55 4.01
N LYS A 228 27.47 -6.53 5.28
CA LYS A 228 27.75 -7.63 6.23
C LYS A 228 27.01 -8.93 5.90
N ALA A 229 25.88 -8.85 5.21
CA ALA A 229 25.18 -10.02 4.68
C ALA A 229 25.87 -10.59 3.43
N GLY A 230 26.87 -9.90 2.88
CA GLY A 230 27.67 -10.35 1.73
C GLY A 230 27.18 -9.84 0.38
N TYR A 231 26.26 -8.87 0.37
CA TYR A 231 25.68 -8.28 -0.85
C TYR A 231 26.29 -6.90 -1.15
N LYS A 232 26.22 -6.47 -2.41
CA LYS A 232 26.73 -5.17 -2.87
C LYS A 232 25.61 -4.13 -2.94
N PRO A 233 25.65 -3.07 -2.11
CA PRO A 233 24.73 -1.94 -2.22
C PRO A 233 24.79 -1.28 -3.60
N GLY A 234 23.63 -0.95 -4.17
CA GLY A 234 23.47 -0.30 -5.49
C GLY A 234 23.74 -1.20 -6.71
N VAL A 235 24.14 -2.45 -6.50
CA VAL A 235 24.34 -3.43 -7.59
C VAL A 235 23.41 -4.62 -7.41
N GLU A 236 23.46 -5.26 -6.24
CA GLU A 236 22.62 -6.42 -5.92
C GLU A 236 21.39 -6.00 -5.10
N VAL A 237 21.55 -4.98 -4.25
CA VAL A 237 20.49 -4.47 -3.38
C VAL A 237 20.51 -2.95 -3.38
N SER A 238 19.39 -2.33 -3.72
CA SER A 238 19.16 -0.89 -3.62
C SER A 238 18.23 -0.55 -2.46
N LEU A 239 18.04 0.73 -2.19
CA LEU A 239 17.16 1.23 -1.14
C LEU A 239 15.91 1.88 -1.75
N ALA A 240 14.83 1.83 -1.00
CA ALA A 240 13.64 2.66 -1.21
C ALA A 240 13.23 3.29 0.12
N ILE A 241 12.55 4.43 0.09
CA ILE A 241 12.00 5.07 1.28
C ILE A 241 10.55 5.44 1.05
N ASP A 242 9.70 5.28 2.05
CA ASP A 242 8.41 5.98 2.15
C ASP A 242 8.55 7.06 3.21
N VAL A 243 8.42 8.32 2.78
CA VAL A 243 8.54 9.46 3.68
C VAL A 243 7.23 9.73 4.40
N ALA A 244 6.08 9.44 3.77
CA ALA A 244 4.76 9.88 4.23
C ALA A 244 4.75 11.38 4.62
N ALA A 245 5.31 12.24 3.75
CA ALA A 245 5.65 13.62 4.10
C ALA A 245 4.43 14.49 4.48
N THR A 246 3.21 14.08 4.11
CA THR A 246 1.97 14.72 4.56
C THR A 246 1.91 14.84 6.09
N GLU A 247 2.40 13.85 6.83
CA GLU A 247 2.37 13.83 8.29
C GLU A 247 3.33 14.83 8.94
N MET A 248 4.36 15.20 8.20
CA MET A 248 5.37 16.16 8.63
C MET A 248 5.06 17.58 8.14
N TYR A 249 4.04 17.76 7.30
CA TYR A 249 3.73 19.03 6.67
C TYR A 249 2.82 19.88 7.55
N LYS A 250 3.35 21.01 8.04
CA LYS A 250 2.65 21.94 8.92
C LYS A 250 2.86 23.37 8.41
N ASP A 251 1.77 24.11 8.21
CA ASP A 251 1.78 25.53 7.85
C ASP A 251 2.70 25.91 6.65
N GLY A 252 2.78 25.03 5.64
CA GLY A 252 3.58 25.29 4.43
C GLY A 252 5.03 24.80 4.48
N VAL A 253 5.46 24.19 5.60
CA VAL A 253 6.82 23.66 5.78
C VAL A 253 6.79 22.20 6.23
N TYR A 254 7.85 21.48 5.91
CA TYR A 254 8.10 20.10 6.33
C TYR A 254 8.95 20.11 7.59
N VAL A 255 8.43 19.52 8.67
CA VAL A 255 9.07 19.51 10.00
C VAL A 255 9.63 18.11 10.27
N LEU A 256 10.97 18.00 10.25
CA LEU A 256 11.73 16.83 10.66
C LEU A 256 12.03 16.98 12.15
N GLU A 257 11.11 16.55 13.02
CA GLU A 257 11.21 16.72 14.47
C GLU A 257 12.39 15.94 15.06
N GLY A 258 12.68 14.75 14.54
CA GLY A 258 13.81 13.89 14.93
C GLY A 258 15.17 14.54 14.70
N GLU A 259 15.29 15.35 13.65
CA GLU A 259 16.50 16.13 13.33
C GLU A 259 16.45 17.59 13.83
N GLY A 260 15.30 18.04 14.33
CA GLY A 260 15.09 19.44 14.73
C GLY A 260 15.17 20.42 13.55
N LEU A 261 14.74 20.01 12.35
CA LEU A 261 14.81 20.80 11.12
C LEU A 261 13.42 21.17 10.61
N SER A 262 13.32 22.35 10.00
CA SER A 262 12.17 22.75 9.19
C SER A 262 12.66 23.11 7.79
N LYS A 263 11.96 22.62 6.77
CA LYS A 263 12.36 22.76 5.37
C LYS A 263 11.17 23.21 4.54
N SER A 264 11.40 24.14 3.63
CA SER A 264 10.49 24.38 2.50
C SER A 264 10.49 23.18 1.53
N ALA A 265 9.53 23.13 0.60
CA ALA A 265 9.49 22.09 -0.43
C ALA A 265 10.81 22.02 -1.24
N ASP A 266 11.38 23.18 -1.60
CA ASP A 266 12.64 23.22 -2.37
C ASP A 266 13.82 22.68 -1.54
N GLU A 267 13.85 22.94 -0.22
CA GLU A 267 14.88 22.40 0.68
C GLU A 267 14.68 20.91 0.98
N MET A 268 13.44 20.40 0.98
CA MET A 268 13.16 18.96 1.07
C MET A 268 13.61 18.23 -0.20
N ILE A 269 13.36 18.81 -1.37
CA ILE A 269 13.79 18.24 -2.65
C ILE A 269 15.32 18.11 -2.70
N GLU A 270 16.05 19.14 -2.29
CA GLU A 270 17.53 19.06 -2.24
C GLU A 270 18.02 18.13 -1.12
N TYR A 271 17.29 18.03 0.00
CA TYR A 271 17.57 17.02 1.03
C TYR A 271 17.50 15.59 0.45
N TYR A 272 16.47 15.27 -0.35
CA TYR A 272 16.38 13.98 -1.04
C TYR A 272 17.48 13.80 -2.07
N ALA A 273 17.81 14.85 -2.84
CA ALA A 273 18.90 14.78 -3.81
C ALA A 273 20.25 14.47 -3.13
N ASP A 274 20.50 15.05 -1.96
CA ASP A 274 21.69 14.77 -1.15
C ASP A 274 21.70 13.32 -0.62
N LEU A 275 20.54 12.79 -0.19
CA LEU A 275 20.43 11.39 0.22
C LEU A 275 20.68 10.44 -0.95
N CYS A 276 20.06 10.67 -2.11
CA CYS A 276 20.28 9.87 -3.32
C CYS A 276 21.73 9.96 -3.84
N GLY A 277 22.43 11.06 -3.57
CA GLY A 277 23.86 11.20 -3.90
C GLY A 277 24.79 10.39 -2.99
N LYS A 278 24.34 10.03 -1.77
CA LYS A 278 25.12 9.32 -0.75
C LYS A 278 24.78 7.84 -0.65
N PHE A 279 23.52 7.48 -0.91
CA PHE A 279 22.98 6.15 -0.73
C PHE A 279 22.35 5.64 -2.04
N PRO A 280 22.34 4.33 -2.30
CA PRO A 280 21.79 3.74 -3.51
C PRO A 280 20.26 3.69 -3.47
N ILE A 281 19.61 4.83 -3.26
CA ILE A 281 18.15 4.98 -3.27
C ILE A 281 17.69 4.95 -4.73
N LEU A 282 16.75 4.07 -5.04
CA LEU A 282 16.11 3.98 -6.36
C LEU A 282 14.65 4.42 -6.34
N SER A 283 14.01 4.45 -5.18
CA SER A 283 12.61 4.84 -5.05
C SER A 283 12.37 5.72 -3.83
N ILE A 284 11.54 6.76 -4.00
CA ILE A 284 11.02 7.62 -2.95
C ILE A 284 9.50 7.66 -3.11
N GLU A 285 8.80 7.20 -2.08
CA GLU A 285 7.36 7.30 -1.93
C GLU A 285 7.00 8.50 -1.05
N ASP A 286 5.93 9.20 -1.47
CA ASP A 286 5.34 10.35 -0.77
C ASP A 286 6.34 11.36 -0.19
N GLY A 287 7.33 11.72 -1.02
CA GLY A 287 8.38 12.67 -0.64
C GLY A 287 7.85 14.08 -0.33
N LEU A 288 6.64 14.43 -0.75
CA LEU A 288 6.01 15.72 -0.46
C LEU A 288 4.53 15.50 -0.11
N ALA A 289 3.93 16.49 0.56
CA ALA A 289 2.55 16.37 1.04
C ALA A 289 1.55 16.17 -0.13
N GLU A 290 0.46 15.45 0.14
CA GLU A 290 -0.53 14.99 -0.85
C GLU A 290 -1.15 16.12 -1.72
N GLU A 291 -1.18 17.36 -1.22
CA GLU A 291 -1.70 18.53 -1.96
C GLU A 291 -0.61 19.53 -2.41
N ASP A 292 0.69 19.24 -2.19
CA ASP A 292 1.80 20.05 -2.71
C ASP A 292 2.11 19.73 -4.18
N TRP A 293 1.11 19.88 -5.06
CA TRP A 293 1.22 19.55 -6.48
C TRP A 293 2.36 20.31 -7.20
N ASN A 294 2.61 21.55 -6.77
CA ASN A 294 3.72 22.34 -7.32
C ASN A 294 5.08 21.79 -6.86
N GLY A 295 5.22 21.44 -5.59
CA GLY A 295 6.40 20.75 -5.07
C GLY A 295 6.62 19.41 -5.76
N TRP A 296 5.58 18.58 -5.92
CA TRP A 296 5.66 17.30 -6.62
C TRP A 296 6.17 17.43 -8.05
N ARG A 297 5.70 18.44 -8.80
CA ARG A 297 6.22 18.72 -10.14
C ARG A 297 7.71 19.06 -10.09
N LYS A 298 8.14 19.93 -9.17
CA LYS A 298 9.55 20.28 -9.00
C LYS A 298 10.41 19.07 -8.60
N LEU A 299 9.91 18.23 -7.68
CA LEU A 299 10.55 16.98 -7.28
C LEU A 299 10.75 16.06 -8.49
N THR A 300 9.72 15.96 -9.33
CA THR A 300 9.74 15.16 -10.57
C THR A 300 10.74 15.72 -11.58
N ASP A 301 10.73 17.04 -11.82
CA ASP A 301 11.71 17.71 -12.68
C ASP A 301 13.16 17.50 -12.17
N ARG A 302 13.36 17.46 -10.85
CA ARG A 302 14.68 17.34 -10.21
C ARG A 302 15.24 15.92 -10.15
N LEU A 303 14.41 14.92 -9.86
CA LEU A 303 14.84 13.54 -9.55
C LEU A 303 14.21 12.46 -10.44
N GLY A 304 13.07 12.74 -11.09
CA GLY A 304 12.23 11.72 -11.76
C GLY A 304 12.87 11.02 -12.96
N ASN A 305 14.02 11.48 -13.46
CA ASN A 305 14.78 10.80 -14.51
C ASN A 305 15.67 9.66 -13.98
N GLN A 306 15.96 9.64 -12.68
CA GLN A 306 16.89 8.69 -12.05
C GLN A 306 16.25 7.91 -10.90
N ILE A 307 15.25 8.51 -10.26
CA ILE A 307 14.58 8.00 -9.06
C ILE A 307 13.12 7.71 -9.41
N GLN A 308 12.64 6.55 -9.00
CA GLN A 308 11.22 6.23 -8.98
C GLN A 308 10.55 7.11 -7.90
N LEU A 309 9.58 7.91 -8.29
CA LEU A 309 8.81 8.78 -7.42
C LEU A 309 7.40 8.22 -7.35
N VAL A 310 7.07 7.60 -6.22
CA VAL A 310 5.81 6.90 -6.00
C VAL A 310 4.84 7.83 -5.30
N GLY A 311 3.69 8.08 -5.90
CA GLY A 311 2.57 8.72 -5.19
C GLY A 311 1.67 7.67 -4.54
N ASP A 312 1.52 7.73 -3.23
CA ASP A 312 0.53 6.99 -2.44
C ASP A 312 -0.63 7.90 -2.06
N ASP A 313 -0.52 8.71 -0.99
CA ASP A 313 -1.55 9.69 -0.58
C ASP A 313 -1.80 10.72 -1.69
N LEU A 314 -0.79 11.00 -2.52
CA LEU A 314 -0.94 11.85 -3.71
C LEU A 314 -2.06 11.35 -4.64
N PHE A 315 -2.14 10.04 -4.88
CA PHE A 315 -3.04 9.44 -5.86
C PHE A 315 -4.17 8.61 -5.27
N VAL A 316 -4.02 8.06 -4.06
CA VAL A 316 -4.96 7.20 -3.33
C VAL A 316 -5.61 6.12 -4.20
N THR A 317 -4.82 5.52 -5.10
CA THR A 317 -5.31 4.54 -6.10
C THR A 317 -6.50 5.05 -6.94
N ASN A 318 -6.70 6.37 -7.04
CA ASN A 318 -7.84 7.00 -7.70
C ASN A 318 -7.50 7.39 -9.15
N PRO A 319 -8.21 6.84 -10.16
CA PRO A 319 -8.00 7.15 -11.57
C PRO A 319 -8.01 8.65 -11.93
N GLU A 320 -8.87 9.45 -11.31
CA GLU A 320 -8.98 10.89 -11.58
C GLU A 320 -7.76 11.66 -11.07
N ARG A 321 -7.32 11.37 -9.83
CA ARG A 321 -6.12 11.99 -9.25
C ARG A 321 -4.85 11.56 -9.99
N LEU A 322 -4.74 10.28 -10.35
CA LEU A 322 -3.65 9.79 -11.18
C LEU A 322 -3.61 10.50 -12.53
N THR A 323 -4.76 10.65 -13.21
CA THR A 323 -4.85 11.37 -14.49
C THR A 323 -4.38 12.82 -14.36
N ARG A 324 -4.83 13.52 -13.31
CA ARG A 324 -4.36 14.88 -12.99
C ARG A 324 -2.84 14.92 -12.78
N GLY A 325 -2.28 13.95 -12.06
CA GLY A 325 -0.83 13.86 -11.83
C GLY A 325 -0.03 13.67 -13.11
N ILE A 326 -0.50 12.78 -13.99
CA ILE A 326 0.11 12.56 -15.30
C ILE A 326 0.11 13.85 -16.13
N GLU A 327 -1.02 14.56 -16.19
CA GLU A 327 -1.14 15.83 -16.91
C GLU A 327 -0.26 16.94 -16.31
N ALA A 328 -0.15 16.98 -14.98
CA ALA A 328 0.67 17.92 -14.24
C ALA A 328 2.18 17.56 -14.23
N LYS A 329 2.55 16.38 -14.73
CA LYS A 329 3.91 15.81 -14.68
C LYS A 329 4.42 15.64 -13.25
N CYS A 330 3.56 15.13 -12.38
CA CYS A 330 3.88 14.79 -10.99
C CYS A 330 4.12 13.29 -10.86
N ALA A 331 5.18 12.92 -10.15
CA ALA A 331 5.62 11.55 -9.93
C ALA A 331 5.94 10.80 -11.23
N ASN A 332 6.34 9.54 -11.12
CA ASN A 332 6.49 8.61 -12.26
C ASN A 332 6.08 7.17 -11.89
N SER A 333 5.45 7.00 -10.73
CA SER A 333 4.97 5.74 -10.20
C SER A 333 3.77 5.99 -9.30
N ILE A 334 2.92 4.97 -9.14
CA ILE A 334 1.77 4.98 -8.23
C ILE A 334 1.84 3.76 -7.30
N LEU A 335 1.54 3.98 -6.03
CA LEU A 335 1.25 2.91 -5.08
C LEU A 335 -0.21 2.48 -5.22
N ILE A 336 -0.44 1.18 -5.38
CA ILE A 336 -1.77 0.60 -5.60
C ILE A 336 -2.20 -0.15 -4.36
N LYS A 337 -3.15 0.44 -3.64
CA LYS A 337 -3.82 -0.13 -2.46
C LYS A 337 -5.30 -0.31 -2.76
N LEU A 338 -5.73 -1.55 -2.93
CA LEU A 338 -7.07 -1.89 -3.42
C LEU A 338 -8.19 -1.27 -2.57
N ASN A 339 -8.00 -1.15 -1.26
CA ASN A 339 -9.00 -0.60 -0.33
C ASN A 339 -9.07 0.94 -0.36
N GLN A 340 -8.10 1.64 -0.96
CA GLN A 340 -8.20 3.08 -1.17
C GLN A 340 -9.25 3.43 -2.24
N ILE A 341 -9.51 2.53 -3.19
CA ILE A 341 -10.51 2.75 -4.25
C ILE A 341 -11.76 1.88 -4.07
N GLY A 342 -11.64 0.67 -3.51
CA GLY A 342 -12.76 -0.12 -3.00
C GLY A 342 -13.37 -1.16 -3.95
N THR A 343 -12.86 -1.32 -5.18
CA THR A 343 -13.23 -2.46 -6.07
C THR A 343 -12.02 -2.96 -6.87
N LEU A 344 -12.08 -4.22 -7.32
CA LEU A 344 -11.06 -4.80 -8.18
C LEU A 344 -11.04 -4.12 -9.56
N THR A 345 -12.20 -3.83 -10.15
CA THR A 345 -12.27 -3.16 -11.46
C THR A 345 -11.60 -1.79 -11.44
N GLU A 346 -11.92 -0.93 -10.47
CA GLU A 346 -11.30 0.41 -10.39
C GLU A 346 -9.80 0.33 -10.09
N THR A 347 -9.37 -0.67 -9.31
CA THR A 347 -7.93 -0.94 -9.09
C THR A 347 -7.23 -1.27 -10.42
N LEU A 348 -7.80 -2.16 -11.23
CA LEU A 348 -7.23 -2.55 -12.52
C LEU A 348 -7.22 -1.39 -13.51
N ASP A 349 -8.23 -0.52 -13.48
CA ASP A 349 -8.29 0.69 -14.29
C ASP A 349 -7.17 1.67 -13.90
N ALA A 350 -6.92 1.90 -12.60
CA ALA A 350 -5.80 2.72 -12.13
C ALA A 350 -4.44 2.16 -12.59
N ILE A 351 -4.26 0.83 -12.49
CA ILE A 351 -3.06 0.14 -12.98
C ILE A 351 -2.87 0.36 -14.49
N GLU A 352 -3.94 0.22 -15.29
CA GLU A 352 -3.88 0.36 -16.73
C GLU A 352 -3.59 1.80 -17.16
N ILE A 353 -4.19 2.80 -16.50
CA ILE A 353 -3.91 4.23 -16.74
C ILE A 353 -2.43 4.52 -16.48
N ALA A 354 -1.89 4.08 -15.34
CA ALA A 354 -0.50 4.27 -15.00
C ALA A 354 0.43 3.65 -16.05
N LYS A 355 0.22 2.38 -16.40
CA LYS A 355 1.03 1.68 -17.40
C LYS A 355 1.01 2.36 -18.76
N ARG A 356 -0.16 2.82 -19.22
CA ARG A 356 -0.29 3.54 -20.50
C ARG A 356 0.41 4.89 -20.50
N ALA A 357 0.52 5.54 -19.35
CA ALA A 357 1.27 6.78 -19.17
C ALA A 357 2.78 6.56 -18.97
N GLY A 358 3.25 5.32 -18.93
CA GLY A 358 4.65 4.97 -18.67
C GLY A 358 5.04 5.02 -17.19
N TYR A 359 4.06 5.09 -16.28
CA TYR A 359 4.29 5.00 -14.84
C TYR A 359 4.45 3.55 -14.43
N THR A 360 5.27 3.30 -13.42
CA THR A 360 5.29 2.01 -12.74
C THR A 360 4.13 1.91 -11.74
N THR A 361 3.70 0.68 -11.47
CA THR A 361 2.64 0.38 -10.49
C THR A 361 3.21 -0.51 -9.40
N VAL A 362 3.20 -0.05 -8.16
CA VAL A 362 3.69 -0.79 -7.00
C VAL A 362 2.49 -1.29 -6.21
N ILE A 363 2.23 -2.60 -6.24
CA ILE A 363 1.11 -3.18 -5.48
C ILE A 363 1.50 -3.23 -4.01
N SER A 364 0.69 -2.63 -3.14
CA SER A 364 1.02 -2.45 -1.73
C SER A 364 0.00 -3.09 -0.78
N HIS A 365 0.51 -3.48 0.39
CA HIS A 365 -0.30 -3.87 1.53
C HIS A 365 -0.86 -2.65 2.28
N ARG A 366 -1.49 -2.89 3.43
CA ARG A 366 -1.73 -1.89 4.47
C ARG A 366 -1.11 -2.39 5.77
N SER A 367 -0.91 -1.50 6.73
CA SER A 367 -0.36 -1.85 8.05
C SER A 367 -1.26 -2.79 8.87
N GLY A 368 -2.57 -2.88 8.56
CA GLY A 368 -3.58 -3.71 9.24
C GLY A 368 -4.10 -4.87 8.42
#